data_AF-F8GJ76-F1
#
_entry.id   AF-F8GJ76-F1
#
_cell.length_a   1.000
_cell.length_b   1.000
_cell.length_c   1.000
_cell.angle_alpha   90.00
_cell.angle_beta   90.00
_cell.angle_gamma   90.00
#
_symmetry.space_group_name_H-M   'P 1'
#
loop_
_entity.id
_entity.type
_entity.pdbx_description
1 polymer ?
#
loop_
_entity_poly.entity_id
_entity_poly.type
_entity_poly.pdbx_seq_one_letter_code
_entity_poly.pdbx_strand_id
1 'polypeptide(L)' 'MYCLIKEWPNKMATLMTEDGVVLWTFSDIEEARKVWQDWCSLQNNRIADQIEYLGKSGLSEQNIP' A
#
# COMPACT_ATOMS: atom_id res chain seq x y z
N MET A 1 -2.25 -1.12 5.00
CA MET A 1 -1.75 0.21 5.37
C MET A 1 -2.59 1.24 4.63
N TYR A 2 -3.26 2.14 5.34
CA TYR A 2 -4.13 3.16 4.74
C TYR A 2 -3.40 4.50 4.74
N CYS A 3 -3.46 5.22 3.62
CA CYS A 3 -2.99 6.59 3.52
C CYS A 3 -4.14 7.48 3.07
N LEU A 4 -4.08 8.73 3.51
CA LEU A 4 -5.03 9.77 3.21
C LEU A 4 -4.40 10.73 2.20
N ILE A 5 -5.16 11.08 1.17
CA ILE A 5 -4.79 12.15 0.24
C ILE A 5 -5.59 13.38 0.64
N LYS A 6 -4.89 14.43 1.08
CA LYS A 6 -5.46 15.73 1.39
C LYS A 6 -5.23 16.68 0.21
N GLU A 7 -6.31 17.17 -0.38
CA GLU A 7 -6.26 18.23 -1.40
C GLU A 7 -6.20 19.61 -0.73
N TRP A 8 -5.35 20.49 -1.28
CA TRP A 8 -5.21 21.86 -0.86
C TRP A 8 -5.82 22.81 -1.90
N PRO A 9 -6.28 24.01 -1.50
CA PRO A 9 -6.92 24.97 -2.40
C PRO A 9 -5.99 25.49 -3.51
N ASN A 10 -4.67 25.26 -3.39
CA ASN A 10 -3.66 25.58 -4.40
C ASN A 10 -3.39 24.43 -5.38
N LYS A 11 -4.29 23.43 -5.47
CA LYS A 11 -4.18 22.19 -6.27
C LYS A 11 -3.09 21.22 -5.84
N MET A 12 -2.33 21.52 -4.79
CA MET A 12 -1.40 20.58 -4.22
C MET A 12 -2.15 19.46 -3.52
N ALA A 13 -1.55 18.28 -3.48
CA ALA A 13 -2.07 17.14 -2.75
C ALA A 13 -1.01 16.60 -1.79
N THR A 14 -1.40 16.22 -0.59
CA THR A 14 -0.49 15.65 0.40
C THR A 14 -0.93 14.25 0.75
N LEU A 15 -0.01 13.31 0.60
CA LEU A 15 -0.16 11.94 1.08
C LEU A 15 0.30 11.90 2.53
N MET A 16 -0.56 11.43 3.42
CA MET A 16 -0.28 11.32 4.84
C MET A 16 -0.83 10.03 5.44
N THR A 17 -0.25 9.62 6.56
CA THR A 17 -0.77 8.50 7.36
C THR A 17 -2.00 8.95 8.15
N GLU A 18 -2.74 7.99 8.72
CA GLU A 18 -3.85 8.28 9.63
C GLU A 18 -3.40 9.07 10.88
N ASP A 19 -2.15 8.87 11.33
CA ASP A 19 -1.53 9.65 12.40
C ASP A 19 -1.18 11.11 11.99
N GLY A 20 -1.51 11.52 10.77
CA GLY A 20 -1.24 12.87 10.27
C GLY A 20 0.22 13.11 9.86
N VAL A 21 1.04 12.06 9.79
CA VAL A 21 2.43 12.17 9.31
C VAL A 21 2.42 12.37 7.81
N VAL A 22 3.01 13.47 7.35
CA VAL A 22 3.17 13.76 5.92
C VAL A 22 4.25 12.86 5.33
N LEU A 23 3.86 12.02 4.38
CA LEU A 23 4.78 11.17 3.63
C LEU A 23 5.35 11.92 2.43
N TRP A 24 4.47 12.58 1.68
CA TRP A 24 4.85 13.29 0.47
C TRP A 24 3.85 14.38 0.12
N THR A 25 4.34 15.48 -0.45
CA THR A 25 3.50 16.55 -0.99
C THR A 25 3.74 16.67 -2.49
N PHE A 26 2.66 16.58 -3.25
CA PHE A 26 2.61 16.68 -4.70
C PHE A 26 2.07 18.05 -5.08
N SER A 27 2.54 18.57 -6.20
CA SER A 27 2.07 19.84 -6.77
C SER A 27 0.67 19.71 -7.39
N ASP A 28 0.24 18.48 -7.66
CA ASP A 28 -1.01 18.16 -8.32
C ASP A 28 -1.65 16.89 -7.72
N ILE A 29 -2.99 16.85 -7.68
CA ILE A 29 -3.74 15.72 -7.12
C ILE A 29 -3.74 14.48 -8.01
N GLU A 30 -3.67 14.63 -9.33
CA GLU A 30 -3.62 13.50 -10.25
C GLU A 30 -2.33 12.70 -10.04
N GLU A 31 -1.21 13.38 -9.84
CA GLU A 31 0.06 12.72 -9.50
C GLU A 31 -0.04 11.96 -8.17
N ALA A 32 -0.60 12.58 -7.13
CA ALA A 32 -0.78 11.94 -5.83
C ALA A 32 -1.67 10.68 -5.93
N ARG A 33 -2.76 10.75 -6.70
CA ARG A 33 -3.66 9.61 -6.94
C ARG A 33 -2.97 8.50 -7.71
N LYS A 34 -2.21 8.84 -8.75
CA LYS A 34 -1.50 7.85 -9.57
C LYS A 34 -0.47 7.09 -8.74
N VAL A 35 0.36 7.81 -7.98
CA VAL A 35 1.35 7.21 -7.08
C VAL A 35 0.68 6.33 -6.02
N TRP A 36 -0.45 6.77 -5.45
CA TRP A 36 -1.20 5.97 -4.49
C TRP A 36 -1.80 4.70 -5.10
N GLN A 37 -2.36 4.79 -6.32
CA GLN A 37 -2.88 3.63 -7.03
C GLN A 37 -1.79 2.62 -7.40
N ASP A 38 -0.64 3.09 -7.88
CA ASP A 38 0.51 2.24 -8.20
C ASP A 38 1.03 1.55 -6.92
N TRP A 39 1.15 2.30 -5.82
CA TRP A 39 1.54 1.75 -4.53
C TRP A 39 0.54 0.70 -4.02
N CYS A 40 -0.76 1.00 -4.10
CA CYS A 40 -1.82 0.06 -3.69
C CYS A 40 -1.76 -1.23 -4.51
N SER A 41 -1.54 -1.13 -5.83
CA SER A 41 -1.42 -2.27 -6.73
C SER A 41 -0.19 -3.13 -6.40
N LEU A 42 0.95 -2.49 -6.12
CA LEU A 42 2.18 -3.17 -5.68
C LEU A 42 1.98 -3.88 -4.34
N GLN A 43 1.30 -3.24 -3.37
CA GLN A 43 0.99 -3.87 -2.08
C GLN A 43 0.04 -5.05 -2.24
N ASN A 44 -0.97 -4.95 -3.10
CA ASN A 44 -1.92 -6.03 -3.33
C ASN A 44 -1.23 -7.26 -3.97
N ASN A 45 -0.33 -7.04 -4.93
CA ASN A 45 0.52 -8.10 -5.49
C ASN A 45 1.44 -8.72 -4.42
N ARG A 46 2.01 -7.89 -3.53
CA ARG A 46 2.91 -8.35 -2.46
C ARG A 46 2.19 -9.13 -1.35
N ILE A 47 0.92 -8.85 -1.10
CA ILE A 47 0.06 -9.62 -0.20
C ILE A 47 -0.32 -10.95 -0.85
N ALA A 48 -0.67 -10.95 -2.15
CA ALA A 48 -0.96 -12.18 -2.90
C ALA A 48 0.25 -13.15 -2.90
N ASP A 49 1.46 -12.62 -3.11
CA ASP A 49 2.70 -13.41 -3.07
C ASP A 49 2.96 -14.00 -1.67
N GLN A 50 2.76 -13.22 -0.60
CA GLN A 50 2.92 -13.71 0.78
C GLN A 50 1.89 -14.78 1.17
N ILE A 51 0.66 -14.70 0.68
CA ILE A 51 -0.37 -15.73 0.91
C ILE A 51 0.03 -17.05 0.21
N GLU A 52 0.61 -16.99 -0.98
CA GLU A 52 1.12 -18.20 -1.66
C GLU A 52 2.28 -18.85 -0.89
N TYR A 53 3.20 -18.05 -0.35
CA TYR A 53 4.31 -18.56 0.46
C TYR A 53 3.84 -19.18 1.80
N LEU A 54 2.86 -18.58 2.49
CA LEU A 54 2.28 -19.14 3.72
C LEU A 54 1.46 -20.43 3.46
N GLY A 55 0.80 -20.53 2.30
CA GLY A 55 0.10 -21.76 1.89
C GLY A 55 1.02 -22.96 1.63
N LYS A 56 2.30 -22.71 1.30
CA LYS A 56 3.31 -23.77 1.11
C LYS A 56 3.99 -24.20 2.43
N SER A 57 4.04 -23.33 3.44
CA SER A 57 4.63 -23.67 4.76
C SER A 57 3.70 -24.47 5.67
N GLY A 58 2.37 -24.46 5.43
CA GLY A 58 1.40 -25.20 6.25
C GLY A 58 1.20 -26.68 5.91
N LEU A 59 1.89 -27.22 4.90
CA LEU A 59 1.70 -28.62 4.44
C LEU A 59 2.94 -29.52 4.63
N SER A 60 3.99 -29.04 5.31
CA SER A 60 5.24 -29.80 5.52
C SER A 60 5.41 -30.43 6.91
N GLU A 61 4.37 -30.52 7.74
CA GLU A 61 4.46 -31.13 9.09
C GLU A 61 3.57 -32.35 9.33
N GLN A 62 3.16 -33.06 8.27
CA GLN A 62 2.52 -34.38 8.44
C GLN A 62 3.18 -35.42 7.56
N ASN A 63 4.34 -35.92 7.99
CA ASN A 63 4.78 -37.28 7.66
C ASN A 63 5.75 -37.84 8.72
N ILE A 64 5.12 -38.57 9.66
CA ILE A 64 5.48 -39.88 10.24
C ILE A 64 6.72 -40.00 11.15
N PRO A 65 6.72 -40.96 12.12
CA PRO A 65 6.61 -42.40 11.85
C PRO A 65 5.35 -43.10 12.37
#